data_AF-A0A2B7X4M9-F1
#
_entry.id   AF-A0A2B7X4M9-F1
#
_cell.length_a   1.000
_cell.length_b   1.000
_cell.length_c   1.000
_cell.angle_alpha   90.00
_cell.angle_beta   90.00
_cell.angle_gamma   90.00
#
_symmetry.space_group_name_H-M   'P 1'
#
loop_
_entity.id
_entity.type
_entity.pdbx_description
1 polymer ?
#
loop_
_entity_poly.entity_id
_entity_poly.type
_entity_poly.pdbx_seq_one_letter_code
_entity_poly.pdbx_strand_id
1 'polypeptide(L)'
;MILRSINHLKHPIPRLPRKEAGFSARLSPTSILEHLSLAKISKLSEAWKEALIGYGLAISTLQHAERILKCSETGGNMLTELLNTGRQGWKPLEHPDWLLFEIENDLLIRPVQAEIALEMMAPSSNENSILQLNMGEGKSSVIIPIVAVALANTEKLVRVVVLRSLSKQMLNRMIKRLGGLVGRRVYQLPVSRSLRPTMKMAKRIQNLYRLDQLLAGIAEVGNALISAQRWLNETSRDILDESDEILSRAIEFSPNRWTIIQAVLELAHNISRDVLKLFPLGLELRPAFSGSTRFRIRVLQPEAGQKLIEMIANRIREGGLPEVPVLHFPKVTRDILFRSLTTLSMTKGDLKLLDKLIFKLENRQDLLILRGLLAGGILMFAFTQKRWRVNLDLTYR
;
A
#
# COMPACT_ATOMS: atom_id res chain seq x y z
N MET A 1 -39.77 -4.49 -41.86
CA MET A 1 -40.73 -3.36 -41.83
C MET A 1 -40.84 -2.71 -40.44
N ILE A 2 -39.73 -2.59 -39.69
CA ILE A 2 -39.64 -1.82 -38.42
C ILE A 2 -38.36 -0.93 -38.42
N LEU A 3 -37.56 -0.98 -39.49
CA LEU A 3 -36.28 -0.26 -39.63
C LEU A 3 -36.38 1.06 -40.43
N ARG A 4 -37.57 1.68 -40.48
CA ARG A 4 -37.76 3.00 -41.14
C ARG A 4 -38.36 4.09 -40.24
N SER A 5 -38.69 3.79 -38.97
CA SER A 5 -39.36 4.77 -38.08
C SER A 5 -38.47 5.46 -37.05
N ILE A 6 -37.15 5.26 -37.06
CA ILE A 6 -36.23 5.90 -36.08
C ILE A 6 -35.50 7.13 -36.66
N ASN A 7 -35.76 7.51 -37.93
CA ASN A 7 -35.20 8.74 -38.52
C ASN A 7 -36.04 10.00 -38.29
N HIS A 8 -37.13 9.95 -37.51
CA HIS A 8 -38.03 11.10 -37.28
C HIS A 8 -37.89 11.82 -35.94
N LEU A 9 -36.90 11.50 -35.09
CA LEU A 9 -36.61 12.28 -33.87
C LEU A 9 -35.50 13.32 -34.05
N LYS A 10 -35.28 13.78 -35.28
CA LYS A 10 -34.55 15.04 -35.59
C LYS A 10 -35.54 16.14 -35.99
N HIS A 11 -36.42 16.55 -35.08
CA HIS A 11 -37.08 17.84 -35.17
C HIS A 11 -37.16 18.53 -33.81
N PRO A 12 -37.04 19.87 -33.78
CA PRO A 12 -36.82 20.64 -32.57
C PRO A 12 -38.08 20.68 -31.70
N ILE A 13 -37.87 20.60 -30.39
CA ILE A 13 -38.88 20.78 -29.33
C ILE A 13 -39.69 22.07 -29.62
N PRO A 14 -41.03 22.09 -29.41
CA PRO A 14 -41.86 23.25 -29.70
C PRO A 14 -41.39 24.46 -28.89
N ARG A 15 -41.10 25.57 -29.59
CA ARG A 15 -40.76 26.85 -28.96
C ARG A 15 -42.02 27.40 -28.27
N LEU A 16 -42.02 27.37 -26.94
CA LEU A 16 -42.90 28.22 -26.13
C LEU A 16 -42.66 29.70 -26.50
N PRO A 17 -43.71 30.55 -26.51
CA PRO A 17 -43.62 31.90 -27.03
C PRO A 17 -42.63 32.75 -26.23
N ARG A 18 -41.64 33.28 -26.94
CA ARG A 18 -40.63 34.23 -26.45
C ARG A 18 -41.31 35.45 -25.82
N LYS A 19 -41.02 35.70 -24.54
CA LYS A 19 -40.96 37.05 -23.99
C LYS A 19 -39.52 37.34 -23.57
N GLU A 20 -38.87 38.15 -24.40
CA GLU A 20 -37.97 39.26 -24.10
C GLU A 20 -36.87 39.08 -23.02
N ALA A 21 -35.61 39.34 -23.43
CA ALA A 21 -34.35 39.36 -22.66
C ALA A 21 -33.59 38.02 -22.42
N GLY A 22 -33.25 37.32 -23.51
CA GLY A 22 -31.84 37.11 -23.91
C GLY A 22 -30.84 36.28 -23.10
N PHE A 23 -31.11 35.80 -21.88
CA PHE A 23 -30.16 34.94 -21.12
C PHE A 23 -30.86 33.82 -20.34
N SER A 24 -31.49 32.87 -21.03
CA SER A 24 -31.88 31.59 -20.40
C SER A 24 -30.66 30.68 -20.32
N ALA A 25 -30.30 30.19 -19.13
CA ALA A 25 -29.19 29.26 -18.93
C ALA A 25 -29.34 28.05 -19.88
N ARG A 26 -28.29 27.74 -20.66
CA ARG A 26 -28.27 26.52 -21.48
C ARG A 26 -28.25 25.31 -20.54
N LEU A 27 -29.41 24.69 -20.33
CA LEU A 27 -29.53 23.46 -19.57
C LEU A 27 -29.05 22.30 -20.45
N SER A 28 -27.82 21.84 -20.25
CA SER A 28 -27.36 20.57 -20.81
C SER A 28 -27.79 19.41 -19.89
N PRO A 29 -27.90 18.17 -20.41
CA PRO A 29 -28.12 16.98 -19.59
C PRO A 29 -27.13 16.87 -18.42
N THR A 30 -25.87 17.25 -18.66
CA THR A 30 -24.82 17.29 -17.65
C THR A 30 -25.08 18.31 -16.55
N SER A 31 -25.49 19.54 -16.90
CA SER A 31 -25.82 20.59 -15.91
C SER A 31 -27.02 20.21 -15.04
N ILE A 32 -27.98 19.45 -15.59
CA ILE A 32 -29.12 18.94 -14.83
C ILE A 32 -28.65 17.84 -13.87
N LEU A 33 -27.94 16.82 -14.37
CA LEU A 33 -27.47 15.69 -13.57
C LEU A 33 -26.43 16.08 -12.51
N GLU A 34 -25.66 17.14 -12.70
CA GLU A 34 -24.70 17.65 -11.71
C GLU A 34 -25.36 17.98 -10.35
N HIS A 35 -26.69 18.21 -10.33
CA HIS A 35 -27.43 18.43 -9.09
C HIS A 35 -27.50 17.18 -8.20
N LEU A 36 -27.27 15.98 -8.76
CA LEU A 36 -27.15 14.73 -8.00
C LEU A 36 -25.76 14.55 -7.36
N SER A 37 -24.79 15.41 -7.66
CA SER A 37 -23.47 15.34 -7.03
C SER A 37 -23.55 15.66 -5.54
N LEU A 38 -22.62 15.12 -4.74
CA LEU A 38 -22.57 15.30 -3.28
C LEU A 38 -22.73 16.77 -2.83
N ALA A 39 -22.18 17.73 -3.59
CA ALA A 39 -22.21 19.15 -3.22
C ALA A 39 -23.60 19.80 -3.34
N LYS A 40 -24.49 19.24 -4.18
CA LYS A 40 -25.77 19.85 -4.55
C LYS A 40 -26.97 19.00 -4.10
N ILE A 41 -26.78 17.70 -3.91
CA ILE A 41 -27.87 16.77 -3.61
C ILE A 41 -28.62 17.09 -2.31
N SER A 42 -27.93 17.61 -1.30
CA SER A 42 -28.55 17.99 -0.02
C SER A 42 -29.53 19.17 -0.11
N LYS A 43 -29.54 19.88 -1.24
CA LYS A 43 -30.46 21.01 -1.50
C LYS A 43 -31.72 20.59 -2.25
N LEU A 44 -31.80 19.34 -2.70
CA LEU A 44 -32.94 18.83 -3.46
C LEU A 44 -34.00 18.27 -2.52
N SER A 45 -35.28 18.41 -2.90
CA SER A 45 -36.35 17.63 -2.29
C SER A 45 -36.33 16.18 -2.81
N GLU A 46 -36.90 15.25 -2.05
CA GLU A 46 -36.96 13.84 -2.46
C GLU A 46 -37.65 13.64 -3.82
N ALA A 47 -38.73 14.38 -4.10
CA ALA A 47 -39.40 14.33 -5.40
C ALA A 47 -38.48 14.74 -6.57
N TRP A 48 -37.65 15.79 -6.38
CA TRP A 48 -36.67 16.19 -7.39
C TRP A 48 -35.53 15.20 -7.52
N LYS A 49 -35.09 14.60 -6.41
CA LYS A 49 -34.08 13.55 -6.40
C LYS A 49 -34.55 12.34 -7.21
N GLU A 50 -35.76 11.86 -6.98
CA GLU A 50 -36.38 10.77 -7.75
C GLU A 50 -36.49 11.11 -9.24
N ALA A 51 -36.97 12.31 -9.58
CA ALA A 51 -37.11 12.74 -10.97
C ALA A 51 -35.76 12.80 -11.70
N LEU A 52 -34.73 13.36 -11.05
CA LEU A 52 -33.38 13.46 -11.62
C LEU A 52 -32.71 12.09 -11.75
N ILE A 53 -32.93 11.18 -10.79
CA ILE A 53 -32.49 9.80 -10.89
C ILE A 53 -33.17 9.10 -12.06
N GLY A 54 -34.48 9.25 -12.22
CA GLY A 54 -35.23 8.72 -13.36
C GLY A 54 -34.69 9.24 -14.70
N TYR A 55 -34.34 10.52 -14.76
CA TYR A 55 -33.69 11.12 -15.92
C TYR A 55 -32.30 10.53 -16.20
N GLY A 56 -31.47 10.35 -15.16
CA GLY A 56 -30.15 9.72 -15.29
C GLY A 56 -30.25 8.25 -15.74
N LEU A 57 -31.24 7.52 -15.25
CA LEU A 57 -31.52 6.14 -15.67
C LEU A 57 -31.90 6.06 -17.15
N ALA A 58 -32.70 6.99 -17.64
CA ALA A 58 -33.04 7.05 -19.07
C ALA A 58 -31.81 7.29 -19.94
N ILE A 59 -30.91 8.20 -19.53
CA ILE A 59 -29.65 8.47 -20.23
C ILE A 59 -28.74 7.24 -20.23
N SER A 60 -28.56 6.60 -19.07
CA SER A 60 -27.72 5.40 -18.96
C SER A 60 -28.27 4.23 -19.78
N THR A 61 -29.60 4.10 -19.87
CA THR A 61 -30.26 3.08 -20.72
C THR A 61 -30.04 3.36 -22.20
N LEU A 62 -30.11 4.63 -22.61
CA LEU A 62 -29.80 5.03 -23.98
C LEU A 62 -28.34 4.71 -24.34
N GLN A 63 -27.39 5.10 -23.48
CA GLN A 63 -25.97 4.79 -23.65
C GLN A 63 -25.72 3.28 -23.76
N HIS A 64 -26.38 2.47 -22.93
CA HIS A 64 -26.28 1.02 -23.01
C HIS A 64 -26.78 0.46 -24.34
N ALA A 65 -27.93 0.94 -24.83
CA ALA A 65 -28.46 0.55 -26.13
C ALA A 65 -27.52 0.93 -27.28
N GLU A 66 -26.94 2.14 -27.24
CA GLU A 66 -25.96 2.61 -28.22
C GLU A 66 -24.69 1.75 -28.22
N ARG A 67 -24.19 1.36 -27.03
CA ARG A 67 -23.03 0.45 -26.92
C ARG A 67 -23.34 -0.94 -27.47
N ILE A 68 -24.52 -1.49 -27.19
CA ILE A 68 -24.95 -2.79 -27.75
C ILE A 68 -24.99 -2.74 -29.28
N LEU A 69 -25.57 -1.67 -29.86
CA LEU A 69 -25.61 -1.47 -31.31
C LEU A 69 -24.19 -1.40 -31.90
N LYS A 70 -23.31 -0.62 -31.28
CA LYS A 70 -21.91 -0.51 -31.71
C LYS A 70 -21.17 -1.86 -31.66
N CYS A 71 -21.41 -2.68 -30.63
CA CYS A 71 -20.85 -4.03 -30.53
C CYS A 71 -21.35 -4.94 -31.65
N SER A 72 -22.62 -4.81 -32.05
CA SER A 72 -23.19 -5.55 -33.19
C SER A 72 -22.51 -5.21 -34.52
N GLU A 73 -22.07 -3.96 -34.70
CA GLU A 73 -21.41 -3.50 -35.93
C GLU A 73 -19.91 -3.86 -35.98
N THR A 74 -19.24 -3.88 -34.82
CA THR A 74 -17.78 -4.06 -34.73
C THR A 74 -17.34 -5.50 -34.43
N GLY A 75 -18.28 -6.44 -34.28
CA GLY A 75 -17.97 -7.83 -33.91
C GLY A 75 -17.43 -7.97 -32.48
N GLY A 76 -17.73 -6.98 -31.62
CA GLY A 76 -17.37 -7.00 -30.21
C GLY A 76 -18.17 -8.04 -29.42
N ASN A 77 -17.83 -8.22 -28.15
CA ASN A 77 -18.45 -9.22 -27.28
C ASN A 77 -19.87 -8.77 -26.83
N MET A 78 -20.82 -8.74 -27.77
CA MET A 78 -22.19 -8.27 -27.60
C MET A 78 -22.92 -9.01 -26.47
N LEU A 79 -22.65 -10.32 -26.33
CA LEU A 79 -23.20 -11.15 -25.27
C LEU A 79 -22.84 -10.62 -23.88
N THR A 80 -21.60 -10.16 -23.66
CA THR A 80 -21.22 -9.66 -22.33
C THR A 80 -21.87 -8.32 -22.01
N GLU A 81 -22.09 -7.46 -23.01
CA GLU A 81 -22.80 -6.19 -22.81
C GLU A 81 -24.32 -6.40 -22.62
N LEU A 82 -24.92 -7.38 -23.31
CA LEU A 82 -26.34 -7.74 -23.17
C LEU A 82 -26.65 -8.39 -21.81
N LEU A 83 -25.77 -9.28 -21.34
CA LEU A 83 -25.92 -9.93 -20.04
C LEU A 83 -25.70 -8.97 -18.88
N ASN A 84 -24.96 -7.88 -19.10
CA ASN A 84 -24.78 -6.83 -18.11
C ASN A 84 -25.95 -5.84 -18.16
N THR A 85 -27.06 -6.17 -17.51
CA THR A 85 -28.21 -5.25 -17.39
C THR A 85 -27.94 -4.05 -16.48
N GLY A 86 -26.78 -4.03 -15.79
CA GLY A 86 -26.40 -3.02 -14.82
C GLY A 86 -27.29 -3.01 -13.57
N ARG A 87 -26.88 -2.24 -12.55
CA ARG A 87 -27.72 -1.89 -11.38
C ARG A 87 -28.31 -3.10 -10.62
N GLN A 88 -27.62 -4.23 -10.65
CA GLN A 88 -27.92 -5.37 -9.79
C GLN A 88 -27.08 -5.26 -8.52
N GLY A 89 -27.70 -5.44 -7.37
CA GLY A 89 -27.03 -5.39 -6.06
C GLY A 89 -26.86 -3.98 -5.47
N TRP A 90 -27.31 -2.91 -6.13
CA TRP A 90 -27.29 -1.55 -5.58
C TRP A 90 -28.44 -0.70 -6.14
N LYS A 91 -28.85 0.36 -5.42
CA LYS A 91 -29.91 1.27 -5.87
C LYS A 91 -29.39 2.68 -6.15
N PRO A 92 -29.81 3.32 -7.25
CA PRO A 92 -29.44 4.71 -7.56
C PRO A 92 -29.85 5.74 -6.50
N LEU A 93 -30.93 5.49 -5.75
CA LEU A 93 -31.35 6.36 -4.65
C LEU A 93 -30.39 6.34 -3.46
N GLU A 94 -29.77 5.20 -3.20
CA GLU A 94 -28.80 4.97 -2.12
C GLU A 94 -27.40 5.43 -2.56
N HIS A 95 -27.05 5.24 -3.84
CA HIS A 95 -25.77 5.66 -4.42
C HIS A 95 -25.93 6.51 -5.70
N PRO A 96 -26.38 7.78 -5.60
CA PRO A 96 -26.54 8.67 -6.77
C PRO A 96 -25.21 8.93 -7.51
N ASP A 97 -24.11 8.99 -6.76
CA ASP A 97 -22.77 9.17 -7.31
C ASP A 97 -22.34 8.01 -8.24
N TRP A 98 -22.81 6.78 -7.99
CA TRP A 98 -22.52 5.63 -8.85
C TRP A 98 -23.27 5.73 -10.19
N LEU A 99 -24.50 6.26 -10.18
CA LEU A 99 -25.23 6.56 -11.40
C LEU A 99 -24.53 7.65 -12.23
N LEU A 100 -24.04 8.71 -11.58
CA LEU A 100 -23.25 9.74 -12.28
C LEU A 100 -21.96 9.16 -12.86
N PHE A 101 -21.31 8.25 -12.13
CA PHE A 101 -20.12 7.55 -12.61
C PHE A 101 -20.40 6.71 -13.85
N GLU A 102 -21.51 5.94 -13.88
CA GLU A 102 -21.94 5.18 -15.06
C GLU A 102 -22.11 6.08 -16.29
N ILE A 103 -22.83 7.20 -16.10
CA ILE A 103 -23.15 8.14 -17.19
C ILE A 103 -21.90 8.84 -17.73
N GLU A 104 -21.03 9.32 -16.84
CA GLU A 104 -19.81 10.04 -17.22
C GLU A 104 -18.80 9.12 -17.95
N ASN A 105 -18.72 7.86 -17.52
CA ASN A 105 -17.76 6.90 -18.05
C ASN A 105 -18.31 6.01 -19.16
N ASP A 106 -19.57 6.22 -19.58
CA ASP A 106 -20.27 5.44 -20.60
C ASP A 106 -20.13 3.92 -20.37
N LEU A 107 -20.49 3.46 -19.16
CA LEU A 107 -20.39 2.07 -18.74
C LEU A 107 -21.53 1.68 -17.79
N LEU A 108 -21.70 0.39 -17.56
CA LEU A 108 -22.55 -0.14 -16.48
C LEU A 108 -21.68 -0.88 -15.45
N ILE A 109 -21.94 -0.61 -14.17
CA ILE A 109 -21.29 -1.30 -13.06
C ILE A 109 -21.81 -2.74 -13.02
N ARG A 110 -20.89 -3.70 -13.09
CA ARG A 110 -21.23 -5.13 -13.07
C ARG A 110 -21.68 -5.55 -11.66
N PRO A 111 -22.53 -6.59 -11.54
CA PRO A 111 -23.00 -7.07 -10.24
C PRO A 111 -21.86 -7.41 -9.27
N VAL A 112 -20.85 -8.14 -9.75
CA VAL A 112 -19.66 -8.51 -8.95
C VAL A 112 -18.84 -7.29 -8.49
N GLN A 113 -18.79 -6.23 -9.30
CA GLN A 113 -18.08 -5.00 -8.94
C GLN A 113 -18.83 -4.24 -7.85
N ALA A 114 -20.16 -4.21 -7.91
CA ALA A 114 -21.02 -3.60 -6.91
C ALA A 114 -20.98 -4.36 -5.58
N GLU A 115 -21.06 -5.70 -5.61
CA GLU A 115 -20.96 -6.56 -4.43
C GLU A 115 -19.65 -6.31 -3.67
N ILE A 116 -18.53 -6.34 -4.39
CA ILE A 116 -17.22 -6.09 -3.80
C ILE A 116 -17.11 -4.65 -3.29
N ALA A 117 -17.63 -3.68 -4.02
CA ALA A 117 -17.60 -2.29 -3.58
C ALA A 117 -18.37 -2.10 -2.27
N LEU A 118 -19.54 -2.72 -2.12
CA LEU A 118 -20.32 -2.70 -0.89
C LEU A 118 -19.56 -3.37 0.28
N GLU A 119 -18.93 -4.53 0.04
CA GLU A 119 -18.10 -5.20 1.06
C GLU A 119 -16.86 -4.36 1.45
N MET A 120 -16.25 -3.62 0.51
CA MET A 120 -15.14 -2.70 0.83
C MET A 120 -15.59 -1.49 1.66
N MET A 121 -16.82 -1.00 1.40
CA MET A 121 -17.39 0.14 2.10
C MET A 121 -17.78 -0.22 3.55
N ALA A 122 -18.44 -1.35 3.72
CA ALA A 122 -18.93 -1.84 5.01
C ALA A 122 -18.61 -3.35 5.12
N PRO A 123 -17.37 -3.71 5.50
CA PRO A 123 -16.95 -5.09 5.58
C PRO A 123 -17.74 -5.83 6.65
N SER A 124 -18.21 -7.02 6.30
CA SER A 124 -18.96 -7.93 7.18
C SER A 124 -18.20 -8.29 8.46
N SER A 125 -16.86 -8.30 8.40
CA SER A 125 -15.99 -8.54 9.54
C SER A 125 -15.89 -7.38 10.54
N ASN A 126 -16.33 -6.17 10.17
CA ASN A 126 -16.04 -4.91 10.88
C ASN A 126 -14.53 -4.65 11.12
N GLU A 127 -13.65 -5.37 10.43
CA GLU A 127 -12.20 -5.24 10.51
C GLU A 127 -11.61 -4.88 9.14
N ASN A 128 -10.29 -4.68 9.07
CA ASN A 128 -9.59 -4.50 7.80
C ASN A 128 -9.74 -5.76 6.95
N SER A 129 -10.24 -5.62 5.74
CA SER A 129 -10.48 -6.73 4.81
C SER A 129 -9.54 -6.69 3.61
N ILE A 130 -9.16 -7.87 3.10
CA ILE A 130 -8.44 -8.05 1.85
C ILE A 130 -9.36 -8.80 0.91
N LEU A 131 -9.61 -8.23 -0.28
CA LEU A 131 -10.46 -8.83 -1.30
C LEU A 131 -9.65 -9.09 -2.57
N GLN A 132 -9.82 -10.28 -3.12
CA GLN A 132 -9.15 -10.69 -4.36
C GLN A 132 -10.14 -10.65 -5.52
N LEU A 133 -9.66 -10.13 -6.65
CA LEU A 133 -10.37 -10.16 -7.93
C LEU A 133 -9.46 -10.71 -9.01
N ASN A 134 -10.07 -11.26 -10.07
CA ASN A 134 -9.36 -11.64 -11.27
C ASN A 134 -8.83 -10.40 -12.01
N MET A 135 -7.72 -10.59 -12.74
CA MET A 135 -7.16 -9.53 -13.59
C MET A 135 -8.14 -9.17 -14.71
N GLY A 136 -8.27 -7.88 -15.02
CA GLY A 136 -9.16 -7.39 -16.08
C GLY A 136 -10.61 -7.11 -15.66
N GLU A 137 -11.03 -7.49 -14.44
CA GLU A 137 -12.39 -7.23 -13.93
C GLU A 137 -12.64 -5.77 -13.49
N GLY A 138 -11.69 -4.88 -13.75
CA GLY A 138 -11.87 -3.45 -13.51
C GLY A 138 -11.68 -2.99 -12.07
N LYS A 139 -10.77 -3.62 -11.31
CA LYS A 139 -10.45 -3.23 -9.92
C LYS A 139 -10.13 -1.74 -9.77
N SER A 140 -9.07 -1.28 -10.43
CA SER A 140 -8.62 0.12 -10.34
C SER A 140 -9.31 1.04 -11.35
N SER A 141 -10.20 0.54 -12.21
CA SER A 141 -10.94 1.36 -13.16
C SER A 141 -12.38 1.62 -12.73
N VAL A 142 -13.02 0.70 -12.01
CA VAL A 142 -14.42 0.82 -11.59
C VAL A 142 -14.52 0.76 -10.06
N ILE A 143 -14.07 -0.32 -9.43
CA ILE A 143 -14.31 -0.58 -7.99
C ILE A 143 -13.68 0.50 -7.11
N ILE A 144 -12.37 0.78 -7.28
CA ILE A 144 -11.70 1.79 -6.46
C ILE A 144 -12.37 3.18 -6.60
N PRO A 145 -12.66 3.69 -7.81
CA PRO A 145 -13.39 4.95 -7.96
C PRO A 145 -14.76 4.97 -7.27
N ILE A 146 -15.62 3.96 -7.46
CA ILE A 146 -16.98 3.98 -6.90
C ILE A 146 -16.97 3.88 -5.37
N VAL A 147 -16.06 3.08 -4.80
CA VAL A 147 -15.83 2.98 -3.36
C VAL A 147 -15.32 4.31 -2.82
N ALA A 148 -14.36 4.94 -3.52
CA ALA A 148 -13.77 6.19 -3.06
C ALA A 148 -14.77 7.34 -3.04
N VAL A 149 -15.66 7.42 -4.02
CA VAL A 149 -16.69 8.47 -4.07
C VAL A 149 -17.75 8.27 -2.99
N ALA A 150 -18.19 7.02 -2.77
CA ALA A 150 -19.19 6.71 -1.77
C ALA A 150 -18.69 6.96 -0.33
N LEU A 151 -17.42 6.66 -0.05
CA LEU A 151 -16.83 6.86 1.28
C LEU A 151 -16.42 8.31 1.55
N ALA A 152 -16.15 9.11 0.51
CA ALA A 152 -15.73 10.51 0.66
C ALA A 152 -16.93 11.43 0.95
N ASN A 153 -17.52 11.33 2.13
CA ASN A 153 -18.78 11.99 2.52
C ASN A 153 -18.61 13.37 3.18
N THR A 154 -17.54 14.11 2.87
CA THR A 154 -17.10 15.37 3.53
C THR A 154 -16.53 15.25 4.94
N GLU A 155 -16.92 14.22 5.70
CA GLU A 155 -16.36 13.95 7.03
C GLU A 155 -15.14 13.04 6.96
N LYS A 156 -15.18 12.03 6.07
CA LYS A 156 -14.10 11.08 5.87
C LYS A 156 -13.24 11.44 4.67
N LEU A 157 -11.92 11.38 4.86
CA LEU A 157 -10.95 11.51 3.78
C LEU A 157 -10.62 10.12 3.22
N VAL A 158 -10.93 9.86 1.95
CA VAL A 158 -10.52 8.61 1.32
C VAL A 158 -9.12 8.75 0.72
N ARG A 159 -8.22 7.82 1.05
CA ARG A 159 -6.88 7.74 0.47
C ARG A 159 -6.74 6.46 -0.33
N VAL A 160 -6.42 6.61 -1.61
CA VAL A 160 -6.07 5.48 -2.47
C VAL A 160 -4.56 5.32 -2.47
N VAL A 161 -4.08 4.21 -1.93
CA VAL A 161 -2.67 3.87 -1.83
C VAL A 161 -2.32 2.88 -2.93
N VAL A 162 -1.36 3.27 -3.77
CA VAL A 162 -0.88 2.46 -4.89
C VAL A 162 0.65 2.39 -4.88
N LEU A 163 1.20 1.47 -5.64
CA LEU A 163 2.64 1.40 -5.89
C LEU A 163 3.15 2.70 -6.53
N ARG A 164 4.40 3.06 -6.19
CA ARG A 164 5.01 4.31 -6.68
C ARG A 164 5.01 4.39 -8.22
N SER A 165 5.29 3.27 -8.89
CA SER A 165 5.26 3.11 -10.35
C SER A 165 3.89 3.43 -10.95
N LEU A 166 2.81 3.09 -10.25
CA LEU A 166 1.43 3.25 -10.71
C LEU A 166 0.79 4.59 -10.32
N SER A 167 1.39 5.33 -9.38
CA SER A 167 0.83 6.56 -8.80
C SER A 167 0.34 7.60 -9.82
N LYS A 168 1.16 7.93 -10.82
CA LYS A 168 0.81 8.93 -11.85
C LYS A 168 -0.32 8.45 -12.75
N GLN A 169 -0.30 7.16 -13.11
CA GLN A 169 -1.36 6.55 -13.92
C GLN A 169 -2.68 6.53 -13.17
N MET A 170 -2.65 6.14 -11.89
CA MET A 170 -3.84 6.11 -11.04
C MET A 170 -4.42 7.50 -10.82
N LEU A 171 -3.57 8.51 -10.57
CA LEU A 171 -4.00 9.90 -10.44
C LEU A 171 -4.77 10.38 -11.68
N ASN A 172 -4.18 10.21 -12.86
CA ASN A 172 -4.82 10.63 -14.11
C ASN A 172 -6.14 9.88 -14.35
N ARG A 173 -6.19 8.60 -13.99
CA ARG A 173 -7.40 7.79 -14.10
C ARG A 173 -8.50 8.30 -13.17
N MET A 174 -8.19 8.55 -11.90
CA MET A 174 -9.13 9.08 -10.92
C MET A 174 -9.64 10.47 -11.33
N ILE A 175 -8.76 11.36 -11.79
CA ILE A 175 -9.15 12.69 -12.29
C ILE A 175 -10.09 12.56 -13.50
N LYS A 176 -9.75 11.71 -14.48
CA LYS A 176 -10.57 11.53 -15.69
C LYS A 176 -11.96 10.95 -15.37
N ARG A 177 -12.05 10.06 -14.39
CA ARG A 177 -13.31 9.34 -14.09
C ARG A 177 -14.22 10.05 -13.10
N LEU A 178 -13.66 10.91 -12.25
CA LEU A 178 -14.37 11.53 -11.13
C LEU A 178 -14.44 13.06 -11.21
N GLY A 179 -13.61 13.69 -12.04
CA GLY A 179 -13.43 15.13 -12.07
C GLY A 179 -14.50 15.90 -12.85
N GLY A 180 -15.31 15.25 -13.68
CA GLY A 180 -16.37 15.87 -14.46
C GLY A 180 -17.69 15.91 -13.71
N LEU A 181 -18.64 15.09 -14.15
CA LEU A 181 -20.03 15.08 -13.67
C LEU A 181 -20.15 14.66 -12.20
N VAL A 182 -19.34 13.69 -11.75
CA VAL A 182 -19.29 13.30 -10.33
C VAL A 182 -18.71 14.44 -9.45
N GLY A 183 -17.88 15.31 -10.04
CA GLY A 183 -17.42 16.55 -9.41
C GLY A 183 -16.49 16.36 -8.20
N ARG A 184 -15.70 15.27 -8.16
CA ARG A 184 -14.78 14.99 -7.04
C ARG A 184 -13.36 15.46 -7.34
N ARG A 185 -12.82 16.23 -6.39
CA ARG A 185 -11.43 16.72 -6.45
C ARG A 185 -10.48 15.63 -5.98
N VAL A 186 -9.52 15.28 -6.84
CA VAL A 186 -8.49 14.29 -6.55
C VAL A 186 -7.15 14.98 -6.37
N TYR A 187 -6.48 14.72 -5.25
CA TYR A 187 -5.19 15.32 -4.92
C TYR A 187 -4.11 14.26 -4.78
N GLN A 188 -2.91 14.57 -5.26
CA GLN A 188 -1.72 13.77 -4.97
C GLN A 188 -1.02 14.32 -3.74
N LEU A 189 -0.80 13.46 -2.74
CA LEU A 189 -0.08 13.83 -1.53
C LEU A 189 1.43 14.05 -1.86
N PRO A 190 2.01 15.22 -1.58
CA PRO A 190 3.39 15.52 -1.93
C PRO A 190 4.38 15.02 -0.86
N VAL A 191 4.26 13.77 -0.42
CA VAL A 191 5.11 13.21 0.64
C VAL A 191 5.97 12.08 0.06
N SER A 192 7.29 12.21 0.20
CA SER A 192 8.26 11.16 -0.09
C SER A 192 9.18 10.97 1.11
N ARG A 193 9.72 9.76 1.30
CA ARG A 193 10.66 9.46 2.39
C ARG A 193 11.97 10.26 2.31
N SER A 194 12.28 10.84 1.16
CA SER A 194 13.49 11.65 0.92
C SER A 194 13.25 13.16 1.03
N LEU A 195 12.01 13.60 1.25
CA LEU A 195 11.66 15.01 1.36
C LEU A 195 12.01 15.53 2.76
N ARG A 196 12.87 16.55 2.84
CA ARG A 196 13.09 17.29 4.09
C ARG A 196 11.83 18.13 4.38
N PRO A 197 11.22 18.02 5.57
CA PRO A 197 10.02 18.78 5.89
C PRO A 197 10.32 20.28 5.96
N THR A 198 9.77 21.04 5.00
CA THR A 198 9.87 22.51 4.96
C THR A 198 8.54 23.15 5.39
N MET A 199 8.58 24.33 6.00
CA MET A 199 7.40 25.13 6.35
C MET A 199 6.39 25.29 5.20
N LYS A 200 6.88 25.52 3.97
CA LYS A 200 6.03 25.61 2.77
C LYS A 200 5.25 24.33 2.49
N MET A 201 5.83 23.16 2.77
CA MET A 201 5.19 21.86 2.57
C MET A 201 4.17 21.60 3.68
N ALA A 202 4.49 21.93 4.93
CA ALA A 202 3.56 21.82 6.05
C ALA A 202 2.32 22.71 5.84
N LYS A 203 2.50 23.96 5.41
CA LYS A 203 1.39 24.85 5.02
C LYS A 203 0.57 24.31 3.84
N ARG A 204 1.23 23.70 2.85
CA ARG A 204 0.53 23.12 1.69
C ARG A 204 -0.28 21.87 2.06
N ILE A 205 0.24 21.03 2.97
CA ILE A 205 -0.49 19.90 3.55
C ILE A 205 -1.69 20.39 4.36
N GLN A 206 -1.50 21.42 5.20
CA GLN A 206 -2.60 22.05 5.94
C GLN A 206 -3.69 22.61 5.02
N ASN A 207 -3.30 23.39 4.00
CA ASN A 207 -4.27 23.96 3.05
C ASN A 207 -5.00 22.88 2.25
N LEU A 208 -4.32 21.80 1.87
CA LEU A 208 -4.95 20.66 1.19
C LEU A 208 -6.00 19.99 2.08
N TYR A 209 -5.77 19.97 3.40
CA TYR A 209 -6.65 19.35 4.38
C TYR A 209 -7.55 20.33 5.14
N ARG A 210 -7.54 21.63 4.79
CA ARG A 210 -8.26 22.72 5.49
C ARG A 210 -8.01 22.73 7.00
N LEU A 211 -6.78 22.41 7.41
CA LEU A 211 -6.32 22.47 8.80
C LEU A 211 -5.87 23.90 9.11
N ASP A 212 -6.83 24.83 9.20
CA ASP A 212 -6.60 26.28 9.15
C ASP A 212 -5.87 26.90 10.37
N GLN A 213 -5.38 26.12 11.35
CA GLN A 213 -5.01 26.68 12.68
C GLN A 213 -3.57 26.52 13.19
N LEU A 214 -2.57 26.07 12.42
CA LEU A 214 -1.40 25.44 13.08
C LEU A 214 0.03 25.96 12.83
N LEU A 215 0.31 27.12 12.19
CA LEU A 215 1.73 27.52 11.94
C LEU A 215 2.08 29.03 12.01
N ALA A 216 2.58 29.45 13.16
CA ALA A 216 3.50 30.55 13.49
C ALA A 216 4.97 30.12 13.89
N GLY A 217 5.57 29.00 13.41
CA GLY A 217 7.01 28.72 13.74
C GLY A 217 7.63 27.38 13.29
N ILE A 218 8.95 27.21 13.45
CA ILE A 218 9.71 25.99 13.05
C ILE A 218 9.52 24.83 14.04
N ALA A 219 9.46 25.08 15.34
CA ALA A 219 9.02 24.10 16.35
C ALA A 219 7.58 23.62 16.08
N GLU A 220 6.80 24.45 15.38
CA GLU A 220 5.43 24.16 15.03
C GLU A 220 5.32 23.32 13.74
N VAL A 221 6.34 23.24 12.88
CA VAL A 221 6.34 22.31 11.72
C VAL A 221 6.15 20.87 12.21
N GLY A 222 6.91 20.47 13.23
CA GLY A 222 6.80 19.15 13.82
C GLY A 222 5.40 18.91 14.38
N ASN A 223 4.90 19.85 15.19
CA ASN A 223 3.56 19.76 15.78
C ASN A 223 2.44 19.77 14.74
N ALA A 224 2.57 20.56 13.68
CA ALA A 224 1.64 20.61 12.56
C ALA A 224 1.61 19.30 11.78
N LEU A 225 2.78 18.70 11.52
CA LEU A 225 2.86 17.40 10.85
C LEU A 225 2.30 16.27 11.72
N ILE A 226 2.59 16.28 13.02
CA ILE A 226 2.02 15.34 13.99
C ILE A 226 0.49 15.50 14.07
N SER A 227 0.00 16.73 14.13
CA SER A 227 -1.44 17.02 14.17
C SER A 227 -2.14 16.60 12.88
N ALA A 228 -1.54 16.88 11.72
CA ALA A 228 -2.03 16.38 10.44
C ALA A 228 -2.03 14.86 10.37
N GLN A 229 -1.00 14.20 10.92
CA GLN A 229 -0.93 12.74 10.99
C GLN A 229 -2.03 12.15 11.90
N ARG A 230 -2.27 12.73 13.08
CA ARG A 230 -3.37 12.31 13.97
C ARG A 230 -4.72 12.47 13.29
N TRP A 231 -4.98 13.64 12.71
CA TRP A 231 -6.20 13.88 11.96
C TRP A 231 -6.40 12.86 10.83
N LEU A 232 -5.34 12.54 10.07
CA LEU A 232 -5.39 11.49 9.05
C LEU A 232 -5.73 10.12 9.66
N ASN A 233 -5.11 9.74 10.77
CA ASN A 233 -5.40 8.45 11.40
C ASN A 233 -6.85 8.35 11.90
N GLU A 234 -7.45 9.47 12.32
CA GLU A 234 -8.81 9.51 12.88
C GLU A 234 -9.90 9.66 11.82
N THR A 235 -9.61 10.34 10.71
CA THR A 235 -10.63 10.75 9.71
C THR A 235 -10.46 10.08 8.36
N SER A 236 -9.36 9.38 8.11
CA SER A 236 -9.11 8.78 6.79
C SER A 236 -9.55 7.32 6.69
N ARG A 237 -9.92 6.93 5.47
CA ARG A 237 -10.18 5.55 5.07
C ARG A 237 -9.26 5.19 3.91
N ASP A 238 -8.44 4.15 4.12
CA ASP A 238 -7.45 3.71 3.16
C ASP A 238 -7.98 2.60 2.26
N ILE A 239 -7.72 2.74 0.96
CA ILE A 239 -7.98 1.72 -0.06
C ILE A 239 -6.63 1.39 -0.70
N LEU A 240 -6.19 0.14 -0.58
CA LEU A 240 -4.91 -0.32 -1.11
C LEU A 240 -5.14 -1.06 -2.43
N ASP A 241 -4.51 -0.60 -3.51
CA ASP A 241 -4.44 -1.32 -4.79
C ASP A 241 -3.12 -2.08 -4.86
N GLU A 242 -3.11 -3.32 -5.38
CA GLU A 242 -1.95 -4.21 -5.31
C GLU A 242 -1.51 -4.45 -3.85
N SER A 243 -2.47 -4.77 -2.98
CA SER A 243 -2.24 -4.97 -1.55
C SER A 243 -1.23 -6.06 -1.23
N ASP A 244 -1.12 -7.07 -2.09
CA ASP A 244 -0.09 -8.10 -2.04
C ASP A 244 1.31 -7.49 -2.21
N GLU A 245 1.53 -6.59 -3.16
CA GLU A 245 2.81 -5.88 -3.32
C GLU A 245 3.03 -4.76 -2.28
N ILE A 246 1.97 -4.04 -1.87
CA ILE A 246 2.08 -2.95 -0.90
C ILE A 246 2.35 -3.49 0.51
N LEU A 247 1.62 -4.53 0.91
CA LEU A 247 1.74 -5.16 2.23
C LEU A 247 2.86 -6.20 2.28
N SER A 248 3.31 -6.75 1.14
CA SER A 248 4.55 -7.56 1.10
C SER A 248 5.81 -6.76 1.40
N ARG A 249 5.71 -5.43 1.58
CA ARG A 249 6.77 -4.64 2.22
C ARG A 249 6.87 -4.83 3.74
N ALA A 250 6.43 -5.97 4.25
CA ALA A 250 6.96 -6.59 5.46
C ALA A 250 8.09 -7.59 5.08
N ILE A 251 9.30 -7.03 4.96
CA ILE A 251 10.63 -7.67 4.99
C ILE A 251 11.12 -8.26 3.65
N GLU A 252 11.82 -7.41 2.89
CA GLU A 252 12.99 -7.83 2.11
C GLU A 252 13.76 -8.92 2.92
N PHE A 253 14.07 -10.08 2.32
CA PHE A 253 14.82 -11.19 2.94
C PHE A 253 14.06 -12.08 3.96
N SER A 254 12.73 -12.12 3.97
CA SER A 254 11.95 -13.12 4.74
C SER A 254 11.77 -14.42 3.94
N PRO A 255 11.91 -15.64 4.54
CA PRO A 255 12.17 -15.91 5.94
C PRO A 255 13.66 -16.01 6.31
N ASN A 256 14.56 -16.17 5.34
CA ASN A 256 15.96 -16.54 5.58
C ASN A 256 16.69 -15.58 6.53
N ARG A 257 16.35 -14.28 6.54
CA ARG A 257 16.98 -13.32 7.45
C ARG A 257 16.78 -13.68 8.92
N TRP A 258 15.57 -14.02 9.34
CA TRP A 258 15.32 -14.31 10.76
C TRP A 258 15.77 -15.71 11.13
N THR A 259 15.67 -16.68 10.22
CA THR A 259 16.14 -18.04 10.47
C THR A 259 17.67 -18.10 10.58
N ILE A 260 18.41 -17.41 9.70
CA ILE A 260 19.88 -17.30 9.79
C ILE A 260 20.29 -16.62 11.10
N ILE A 261 19.65 -15.51 11.47
CA ILE A 261 19.95 -14.82 12.74
C ILE A 261 19.69 -15.75 13.94
N GLN A 262 18.56 -16.46 13.95
CA GLN A 262 18.24 -17.41 15.02
C GLN A 262 19.24 -18.56 15.09
N ALA A 263 19.62 -19.14 13.94
CA ALA A 263 20.60 -20.21 13.89
C ALA A 263 21.99 -19.75 14.40
N VAL A 264 22.42 -18.54 14.05
CA VAL A 264 23.66 -17.94 14.57
C VAL A 264 23.57 -17.71 16.08
N LEU A 265 22.43 -17.24 16.60
CA LEU A 265 22.23 -17.06 18.04
C LEU A 265 22.20 -18.40 18.80
N GLU A 266 21.64 -19.45 18.19
CA GLU A 266 21.67 -20.82 18.73
C GLU A 266 23.11 -21.35 18.80
N LEU A 267 23.91 -21.13 17.74
CA LEU A 267 25.34 -21.45 17.74
C LEU A 267 26.09 -20.69 18.82
N ALA A 268 25.85 -19.38 18.95
CA ALA A 268 26.46 -18.56 19.99
C ALA A 268 26.11 -19.07 21.39
N HIS A 269 24.84 -19.46 21.61
CA HIS A 269 24.40 -20.08 22.85
C HIS A 269 25.19 -21.35 23.14
N ASN A 270 25.23 -22.30 22.22
CA ASN A 270 25.92 -23.58 22.41
C ASN A 270 27.43 -23.43 22.65
N ILE A 271 28.07 -22.50 21.93
CA ILE A 271 29.53 -22.28 21.98
C ILE A 271 29.96 -21.47 23.21
N SER A 272 29.12 -20.58 23.72
CA SER A 272 29.49 -19.64 24.79
C SER A 272 30.01 -20.29 26.08
N ARG A 273 29.53 -21.50 26.44
CA ARG A 273 30.04 -22.23 27.60
C ARG A 273 31.48 -22.66 27.43
N ASP A 274 31.86 -23.06 26.22
CA ASP A 274 33.24 -23.45 25.93
C ASP A 274 34.15 -22.24 25.87
N VAL A 275 33.65 -21.11 25.33
CA VAL A 275 34.39 -19.83 25.40
C VAL A 275 34.56 -19.37 26.84
N LEU A 276 33.56 -19.53 27.71
CA LEU A 276 33.68 -19.18 29.14
C LEU A 276 34.73 -20.04 29.86
N LYS A 277 34.90 -21.32 29.49
CA LYS A 277 35.99 -22.15 30.05
C LYS A 277 37.37 -21.63 29.65
N LEU A 278 37.51 -21.14 28.41
CA LEU A 278 38.76 -20.57 27.89
C LEU A 278 39.02 -19.16 28.43
N PHE A 279 37.96 -18.38 28.65
CA PHE A 279 38.00 -17.00 29.15
C PHE A 279 37.02 -16.85 30.32
N PRO A 280 37.39 -17.29 31.55
CA PRO A 280 36.49 -17.28 32.71
C PRO A 280 35.92 -15.91 33.07
N LEU A 281 36.67 -14.84 32.76
CA LEU A 281 36.28 -13.44 32.99
C LEU A 281 35.84 -12.73 31.69
N GLY A 282 35.83 -13.45 30.56
CA GLY A 282 35.61 -12.86 29.25
C GLY A 282 34.16 -12.76 28.83
N LEU A 283 33.30 -13.66 29.35
CA LEU A 283 31.87 -13.67 29.11
C LEU A 283 31.09 -13.66 30.44
N GLU A 284 29.91 -13.06 30.42
CA GLU A 284 28.91 -13.22 31.49
C GLU A 284 27.69 -13.93 30.90
N LEU A 285 27.30 -15.06 31.50
CA LEU A 285 26.14 -15.84 31.12
C LEU A 285 25.08 -15.75 32.23
N ARG A 286 23.94 -15.11 31.95
CA ARG A 286 22.82 -15.03 32.91
C ARG A 286 21.62 -15.84 32.43
N PRO A 287 20.99 -16.65 33.29
CA PRO A 287 19.74 -17.32 32.93
C PRO A 287 18.71 -16.31 32.40
N ALA A 288 17.97 -16.67 31.34
CA ALA A 288 16.95 -15.80 30.77
C ALA A 288 15.81 -15.54 31.77
N PHE A 289 15.51 -16.54 32.61
CA PHE A 289 14.58 -16.55 33.73
C PHE A 289 14.96 -17.69 34.69
N SER A 290 14.38 -17.72 35.89
CA SER A 290 14.67 -18.77 36.89
C SER A 290 14.36 -20.17 36.34
N GLY A 291 15.33 -21.09 36.39
CA GLY A 291 15.19 -22.45 35.84
C GLY A 291 15.37 -22.57 34.32
N SER A 292 15.70 -21.49 33.59
CA SER A 292 15.92 -21.56 32.14
C SER A 292 17.25 -22.23 31.79
N THR A 293 17.24 -23.15 30.83
CA THR A 293 18.46 -23.66 30.19
C THR A 293 19.09 -22.64 29.23
N ARG A 294 18.31 -21.63 28.80
CA ARG A 294 18.79 -20.53 27.97
C ARG A 294 19.36 -19.40 28.82
N PHE A 295 20.44 -18.82 28.35
CA PHE A 295 21.13 -17.72 29.00
C PHE A 295 21.39 -16.56 28.04
N ARG A 296 21.41 -15.35 28.60
CA ARG A 296 21.86 -14.13 27.94
C ARG A 296 23.38 -14.09 27.99
N ILE A 297 23.99 -13.91 26.83
CA ILE A 297 25.44 -13.77 26.66
C ILE A 297 25.79 -12.28 26.72
N ARG A 298 26.79 -11.93 27.51
CA ARG A 298 27.42 -10.62 27.50
C ARG A 298 28.92 -10.79 27.33
N VAL A 299 29.50 -10.04 26.40
CA VAL A 299 30.94 -10.00 26.19
C VAL A 299 31.52 -8.93 27.10
N LEU A 300 32.46 -9.32 27.96
CA LEU A 300 33.17 -8.41 28.88
C LEU A 300 34.58 -8.08 28.38
N GLN A 301 35.23 -9.04 27.74
CA GLN A 301 36.57 -8.89 27.18
C GLN A 301 36.55 -9.03 25.65
N PRO A 302 37.17 -8.11 24.89
CA PRO A 302 37.21 -8.18 23.43
C PRO A 302 37.75 -9.51 22.88
N GLU A 303 38.76 -10.09 23.54
CA GLU A 303 39.43 -11.32 23.13
C GLU A 303 38.48 -12.52 23.20
N ALA A 304 37.66 -12.60 24.26
CA ALA A 304 36.64 -13.64 24.41
C ALA A 304 35.53 -13.49 23.36
N GLY A 305 35.14 -12.24 23.06
CA GLY A 305 34.22 -11.94 21.97
C GLY A 305 34.76 -12.38 20.61
N GLN A 306 36.02 -12.07 20.32
CA GLN A 306 36.66 -12.48 19.07
C GLN A 306 36.74 -14.01 18.95
N LYS A 307 37.07 -14.72 20.05
CA LYS A 307 37.06 -16.19 20.08
C LYS A 307 35.67 -16.77 19.81
N LEU A 308 34.62 -16.16 20.38
CA LEU A 308 33.24 -16.58 20.12
C LEU A 308 32.88 -16.47 18.63
N ILE A 309 33.23 -15.36 17.98
CA ILE A 309 32.99 -15.16 16.54
C ILE A 309 33.77 -16.18 15.70
N GLU A 310 35.05 -16.41 16.03
CA GLU A 310 35.91 -17.38 15.36
C GLU A 310 35.31 -18.80 15.44
N MET A 311 34.86 -19.22 16.63
CA MET A 311 34.27 -20.55 16.83
C MET A 311 32.93 -20.70 16.10
N ILE A 312 32.08 -19.66 16.09
CA ILE A 312 30.83 -19.65 15.32
C ILE A 312 31.14 -19.79 13.82
N ALA A 313 32.06 -18.98 13.30
CA ALA A 313 32.46 -19.03 11.90
C ALA A 313 33.04 -20.40 11.53
N ASN A 314 33.81 -21.03 12.44
CA ASN A 314 34.34 -22.38 12.21
C ASN A 314 33.22 -23.43 12.16
N ARG A 315 32.22 -23.32 13.03
CA ARG A 315 31.07 -24.24 13.02
C ARG A 315 30.26 -24.13 11.72
N ILE A 316 30.07 -22.90 11.22
CA ILE A 316 29.45 -22.66 9.90
C ILE A 316 30.33 -23.22 8.78
N ARG A 317 31.66 -23.06 8.84
CA ARG A 317 32.60 -23.65 7.87
C ARG A 317 32.48 -25.17 7.78
N GLU A 318 32.35 -25.84 8.93
CA GLU A 318 32.36 -27.31 9.00
C GLU A 318 30.99 -27.92 8.68
N GLY A 319 29.90 -27.35 9.22
CA GLY A 319 28.55 -27.93 9.12
C GLY A 319 27.55 -27.14 8.28
N GLY A 320 27.81 -25.88 7.96
CA GLY A 320 26.87 -24.98 7.30
C GLY A 320 25.71 -24.54 8.20
N LEU A 321 24.73 -23.89 7.59
CA LEU A 321 23.40 -23.62 8.15
C LEU A 321 22.34 -24.20 7.20
N PRO A 322 21.10 -24.45 7.66
CA PRO A 322 20.03 -24.94 6.78
C PRO A 322 19.87 -24.09 5.50
N GLU A 323 19.94 -22.76 5.64
CA GLU A 323 19.82 -21.79 4.54
C GLU A 323 21.15 -21.56 3.81
N VAL A 324 22.28 -21.97 4.40
CA VAL A 324 23.61 -21.81 3.83
C VAL A 324 24.32 -23.17 3.82
N PRO A 325 23.93 -24.06 2.87
CA PRO A 325 24.53 -25.38 2.78
C PRO A 325 25.96 -25.28 2.23
N VAL A 326 26.95 -25.60 3.06
CA VAL A 326 28.38 -25.47 2.65
C VAL A 326 29.08 -26.79 2.40
N LEU A 327 28.49 -27.92 2.83
CA LEU A 327 29.14 -29.24 2.83
C LEU A 327 29.55 -29.71 1.43
N HIS A 328 28.79 -29.34 0.40
CA HIS A 328 29.07 -29.68 -0.99
C HIS A 328 30.23 -28.87 -1.60
N PHE A 329 30.75 -27.85 -0.89
CA PHE A 329 31.86 -27.06 -1.39
C PHE A 329 33.22 -27.66 -1.03
N PRO A 330 34.23 -27.54 -1.92
CA PRO A 330 35.60 -27.92 -1.63
C PRO A 330 36.13 -27.21 -0.37
N LYS A 331 37.07 -27.86 0.33
CA LYS A 331 37.69 -27.33 1.55
C LYS A 331 38.24 -25.91 1.36
N VAL A 332 38.91 -25.67 0.23
CA VAL A 332 39.45 -24.35 -0.15
C VAL A 332 38.36 -23.28 -0.16
N THR A 333 37.16 -23.59 -0.66
CA THR A 333 36.06 -22.63 -0.74
C THR A 333 35.44 -22.39 0.64
N ARG A 334 35.36 -23.42 1.48
CA ARG A 334 34.91 -23.29 2.88
C ARG A 334 35.89 -22.47 3.72
N ASP A 335 37.19 -22.60 3.48
CA ASP A 335 38.22 -21.79 4.15
C ASP A 335 38.13 -20.30 3.74
N ILE A 336 37.78 -20.02 2.48
CA ILE A 336 37.51 -18.64 2.02
C ILE A 336 36.25 -18.08 2.68
N LEU A 337 35.18 -18.88 2.78
CA LEU A 337 33.97 -18.49 3.51
C LEU A 337 34.31 -18.12 4.95
N PHE A 338 35.07 -18.97 5.67
CA PHE A 338 35.50 -18.69 7.03
C PHE A 338 36.22 -17.34 7.13
N ARG A 339 37.23 -17.09 6.29
CA ARG A 339 37.93 -15.80 6.26
C ARG A 339 37.00 -14.62 6.00
N SER A 340 36.01 -14.80 5.12
CA SER A 340 35.02 -13.76 4.81
C SER A 340 34.09 -13.44 5.99
N LEU A 341 33.88 -14.39 6.90
CA LEU A 341 33.03 -14.25 8.08
C LEU A 341 33.79 -13.72 9.30
N THR A 342 35.12 -13.88 9.35
CA THR A 342 35.95 -13.38 10.45
C THR A 342 36.60 -12.03 10.17
N THR A 343 36.81 -11.67 8.89
CA THR A 343 37.62 -10.51 8.50
C THR A 343 36.96 -9.68 7.39
N LEU A 344 36.94 -8.35 7.55
CA LEU A 344 36.43 -7.43 6.53
C LEU A 344 37.40 -7.25 5.36
N SER A 345 38.70 -7.26 5.61
CA SER A 345 39.74 -7.18 4.58
C SER A 345 39.94 -8.54 3.90
N MET A 346 39.75 -8.59 2.58
CA MET A 346 39.96 -9.79 1.76
C MET A 346 40.82 -9.46 0.54
N THR A 347 41.62 -10.43 0.08
CA THR A 347 42.44 -10.24 -1.13
C THR A 347 41.58 -10.25 -2.39
N LYS A 348 42.08 -9.65 -3.49
CA LYS A 348 41.37 -9.70 -4.79
C LYS A 348 41.14 -11.12 -5.30
N GLY A 349 42.04 -12.06 -4.96
CA GLY A 349 41.90 -13.47 -5.31
C GLY A 349 40.76 -14.14 -4.53
N ASP A 350 40.65 -13.84 -3.24
CA ASP A 350 39.57 -14.36 -2.39
C ASP A 350 38.19 -13.85 -2.82
N LEU A 351 38.09 -12.56 -3.18
CA LEU A 351 36.84 -11.96 -3.64
C LEU A 351 36.32 -12.66 -4.90
N LYS A 352 37.19 -12.98 -5.88
CA LYS A 352 36.79 -13.71 -7.09
C LYS A 352 36.27 -15.12 -6.79
N LEU A 353 36.85 -15.81 -5.81
CA LEU A 353 36.43 -17.16 -5.41
C LEU A 353 35.15 -17.11 -4.56
N LEU A 354 35.00 -16.08 -3.72
CA LEU A 354 33.79 -15.82 -2.97
C LEU A 354 32.64 -15.46 -3.91
N ASP A 355 32.87 -14.66 -4.95
CA ASP A 355 31.88 -14.37 -5.99
C ASP A 355 31.41 -15.68 -6.65
N LYS A 356 32.33 -16.59 -7.01
CA LYS A 356 31.94 -17.90 -7.56
C LYS A 356 31.08 -18.72 -6.59
N LEU A 357 31.33 -18.64 -5.28
CA LEU A 357 30.49 -19.30 -4.28
C LEU A 357 29.13 -18.61 -4.15
N ILE A 358 29.10 -17.27 -4.13
CA ILE A 358 27.91 -16.43 -4.11
C ILE A 358 27.03 -16.68 -5.34
N PHE A 359 27.62 -16.94 -6.51
CA PHE A 359 26.90 -17.32 -7.73
C PHE A 359 26.31 -18.73 -7.68
N LYS A 360 26.90 -19.64 -6.90
CA LYS A 360 26.44 -21.03 -6.75
C LYS A 360 25.39 -21.21 -5.66
N LEU A 361 25.41 -20.36 -4.64
CA LEU A 361 24.31 -20.27 -3.70
C LEU A 361 23.14 -19.56 -4.38
N GLU A 362 21.95 -20.14 -4.26
CA GLU A 362 20.72 -19.56 -4.81
C GLU A 362 20.47 -18.13 -4.31
N ASN A 363 21.00 -17.79 -3.12
CA ASN A 363 20.81 -16.48 -2.52
C ASN A 363 22.10 -15.85 -1.99
N ARG A 364 22.63 -14.87 -2.75
CA ARG A 364 23.82 -14.05 -2.40
C ARG A 364 23.70 -13.34 -1.05
N GLN A 365 22.46 -13.09 -0.66
CA GLN A 365 22.10 -12.19 0.42
C GLN A 365 22.30 -12.85 1.78
N ASP A 366 22.15 -14.17 1.86
CA ASP A 366 22.31 -14.97 3.08
C ASP A 366 23.76 -14.88 3.61
N LEU A 367 24.74 -14.87 2.69
CA LEU A 367 26.14 -14.65 3.03
C LEU A 367 26.44 -13.23 3.49
N LEU A 368 25.78 -12.23 2.90
CA LEU A 368 25.94 -10.84 3.33
C LEU A 368 25.40 -10.63 4.75
N ILE A 369 24.32 -11.32 5.11
CA ILE A 369 23.78 -11.32 6.47
C ILE A 369 24.80 -11.94 7.44
N LEU A 370 25.31 -13.12 7.14
CA LEU A 370 26.33 -13.77 7.96
C LEU A 370 27.59 -12.90 8.12
N ARG A 371 28.06 -12.32 7.01
CA ARG A 371 29.21 -11.40 7.03
C ARG A 371 28.94 -10.15 7.85
N GLY A 372 27.75 -9.56 7.76
CA GLY A 372 27.37 -8.40 8.56
C GLY A 372 27.25 -8.72 10.06
N LEU A 373 26.69 -9.89 10.41
CA LEU A 373 26.57 -10.35 11.80
C LEU A 373 27.94 -10.58 12.44
N LEU A 374 28.84 -11.26 11.74
CA LEU A 374 30.13 -11.69 12.25
C LEU A 374 31.24 -10.65 11.98
N ALA A 375 31.79 -10.61 10.76
CA ALA A 375 32.87 -9.68 10.39
C ALA A 375 32.47 -8.20 10.49
N GLY A 376 31.20 -7.88 10.20
CA GLY A 376 30.63 -6.53 10.32
C GLY A 376 30.40 -6.08 11.77
N GLY A 377 30.60 -6.96 12.75
CA GLY A 377 30.60 -6.61 14.16
C GLY A 377 29.22 -6.41 14.79
N ILE A 378 28.11 -6.68 14.08
CA ILE A 378 26.76 -6.49 14.63
C ILE A 378 26.52 -7.40 15.84
N LEU A 379 26.93 -8.67 15.76
CA LEU A 379 26.75 -9.62 16.87
C LEU A 379 27.60 -9.21 18.07
N MET A 380 28.84 -8.76 17.82
CA MET A 380 29.74 -8.26 18.86
C MET A 380 29.16 -7.03 19.55
N PHE A 381 28.70 -6.05 18.76
CA PHE A 381 28.04 -4.86 19.27
C PHE A 381 26.79 -5.21 20.10
N ALA A 382 25.99 -6.17 19.65
CA ALA A 382 24.78 -6.61 20.36
C ALA A 382 25.09 -7.21 21.73
N PHE A 383 26.12 -8.06 21.85
CA PHE A 383 26.50 -8.68 23.12
C PHE A 383 27.32 -7.77 24.05
N THR A 384 27.92 -6.70 23.53
CA THR A 384 28.69 -5.74 24.34
C THR A 384 27.85 -4.53 24.79
N GLN A 385 27.06 -3.92 23.89
CA GLN A 385 26.51 -2.58 24.10
C GLN A 385 24.99 -2.50 24.32
N LYS A 386 24.18 -3.43 23.81
CA LYS A 386 22.72 -3.28 23.88
C LYS A 386 22.17 -3.60 25.28
N ARG A 387 22.04 -2.55 26.09
CA ARG A 387 21.09 -2.47 27.19
C ARG A 387 19.69 -2.27 26.61
N TRP A 388 18.79 -3.22 26.80
CA TRP A 388 17.38 -2.86 26.91
C TRP A 388 17.21 -2.13 28.24
N ARG A 389 17.50 -0.84 28.24
CA ARG A 389 16.85 0.13 29.12
C ARG A 389 16.19 1.13 28.18
N VAL A 390 14.89 0.97 27.98
CA VAL A 390 14.06 2.17 27.88
C VAL A 390 14.28 2.86 29.22
N ASN A 391 15.05 3.95 29.25
CA ASN A 391 15.14 4.77 30.45
C ASN A 391 13.77 5.44 30.63
N LEU A 392 12.85 4.76 31.31
CA LEU A 392 11.75 5.38 32.04
C LEU A 392 12.21 5.56 33.48
N ASP A 393 13.30 6.29 33.68
CA ASP A 393 13.66 6.75 35.02
C ASP A 393 13.21 8.21 35.15
N LEU A 394 11.99 8.36 35.66
CA LEU A 394 11.57 9.51 36.45
C LEU A 394 12.54 9.63 37.64
N THR A 395 13.55 10.48 37.54
CA THR A 395 14.26 10.93 38.75
C THR A 395 13.51 12.09 39.35
N TYR A 396 12.63 11.76 40.30
CA TYR A 396 12.33 12.63 41.44
C TYR A 396 13.61 12.79 42.28
N ARG A 397 14.22 13.97 42.23
CA ARG A 397 14.55 14.82 43.38
C ARG A 397 15.27 16.08 42.91
#